data_AF-A0A0A2LSL4-F1
#
_entry.id   AF-A0A0A2LSL4-F1
#
_cell.length_a   1.000
_cell.length_b   1.000
_cell.length_c   1.000
_cell.angle_alpha   90.00
_cell.angle_beta   90.00
_cell.angle_gamma   90.00
#
_symmetry.space_group_name_H-M   'P 1'
#
loop_
_entity.id
_entity.type
_entity.pdbx_description
1 polymer ?
#
loop_
_entity_poly.entity_id
_entity_poly.type
_entity_poly.pdbx_seq_one_letter_code
_entity_poly.pdbx_strand_id
1 'polypeptide(L)' 'MNMLAIFLGAVGPWQIAVVVVLIVLLFGGKKIPELMRGLGSGIKEFKDAAKDDQPANSKNEQSQKEENKL' A
#
# COMPACT_ATOMS: atom_id res chain seq x y z
N MET A 1 -9.43 32.95 -0.27
CA MET A 1 -8.18 33.01 0.52
C MET A 1 -8.27 31.92 1.58
N ASN A 2 -7.84 30.69 1.27
CA ASN A 2 -8.01 29.55 2.17
C ASN A 2 -6.66 28.88 2.49
N MET A 3 -5.56 29.62 2.38
CA MET A 3 -4.21 29.10 2.60
C MET A 3 -4.02 28.58 4.02
N LEU A 4 -4.61 29.23 5.03
CA LEU A 4 -4.58 28.75 6.43
C LEU A 4 -5.33 27.42 6.63
N ALA A 5 -6.45 27.21 5.95
CA ALA A 5 -7.23 25.96 6.04
C ALA A 5 -6.51 24.76 5.40
N ILE A 6 -5.65 25.01 4.40
CA ILE A 6 -4.78 23.99 3.80
C ILE A 6 -3.75 23.47 4.81
N PHE A 7 -3.25 24.34 5.70
CA PHE A 7 -2.22 23.99 6.68
C PHE A 7 -2.76 23.50 8.04
N LEU A 8 -3.98 23.89 8.46
CA LEU A 8 -4.47 23.72 9.84
C LEU A 8 -5.53 22.63 10.06
N GLY A 9 -5.75 21.68 9.13
CA GLY A 9 -6.46 20.45 9.49
C GLY A 9 -7.46 19.87 8.48
N ALA A 10 -7.57 20.41 7.27
CA ALA A 10 -8.38 19.79 6.22
C ALA A 10 -7.51 19.51 4.99
N VAL A 11 -6.65 18.50 5.07
CA VAL A 11 -5.99 17.93 3.88
C VAL A 11 -7.06 17.16 3.11
N GLY A 12 -7.79 17.87 2.27
CA GLY A 12 -8.83 17.29 1.43
C GLY A 12 -8.25 16.45 0.29
N PRO A 13 -9.09 15.63 -0.37
CA PRO A 13 -8.68 14.81 -1.52
C PRO A 13 -8.01 15.62 -2.64
N TRP A 14 -8.44 16.86 -2.81
CA TRP A 14 -7.90 17.77 -3.82
C TRP A 14 -6.44 18.16 -3.56
N GLN A 15 -6.07 18.40 -2.30
CA GLN A 15 -4.73 18.77 -1.88
C GLN A 15 -3.77 17.58 -2.06
N ILE A 16 -4.22 16.38 -1.67
CA ILE A 16 -3.46 15.14 -1.86
C ILE A 16 -3.17 14.94 -3.35
N ALA A 17 -4.18 15.13 -4.22
CA ALA A 17 -4.00 15.01 -5.66
C ALA A 17 -2.92 15.99 -6.18
N VAL A 18 -2.93 17.25 -5.75
CA VAL A 18 -1.91 18.24 -6.16
C VAL A 18 -0.51 17.82 -5.72
N VAL A 19 -0.35 17.34 -4.48
CA VAL A 19 0.94 16.86 -3.97
C VAL A 19 1.43 15.65 -4.77
N VAL A 20 0.55 14.67 -5.03
CA VAL A 20 0.88 13.48 -5.84
C VAL A 20 1.31 13.88 -7.25
N VAL A 21 0.62 14.83 -7.88
CA VAL A 21 0.99 15.34 -9.21
C VAL A 21 2.38 15.99 -9.19
N LEU A 22 2.70 16.79 -8.18
CA LEU A 22 4.04 17.37 -8.04
C LEU A 22 5.13 16.30 -7.89
N ILE A 23 4.89 15.28 -7.05
CA ILE A 23 5.82 14.16 -6.90
C ILE A 23 6.00 13.42 -8.23
N VAL A 24 4.91 13.17 -8.97
CA VAL A 24 4.97 12.52 -10.28
C VAL A 24 5.71 13.36 -11.32
N LEU A 25 5.62 14.69 -11.27
CA LEU A 25 6.39 15.58 -12.16
C LEU A 25 7.89 15.56 -11.82
N LEU A 26 8.26 15.52 -10.53
CA LEU A 26 9.65 15.52 -10.10
C LEU A 26 10.35 14.16 -10.33
N PHE A 27 9.67 13.06 -10.01
CA PHE A 27 10.25 11.71 -10.05
C PHE A 27 9.86 10.93 -11.32
N GLY A 28 8.85 11.38 -12.07
CA GLY A 28 8.26 10.67 -13.19
C GLY A 28 7.26 9.60 -12.75
N GLY A 29 6.16 9.45 -13.50
CA GLY A 29 5.09 8.48 -13.19
C GLY A 29 5.53 7.01 -13.20
N LYS A 30 6.70 6.70 -13.76
CA LYS A 30 7.27 5.34 -13.80
C LYS A 30 8.02 4.95 -12.53
N LYS A 31 8.55 5.91 -11.76
CA LYS A 31 9.39 5.59 -10.59
C LYS A 31 8.59 5.25 -9.34
N ILE A 32 7.42 5.87 -9.15
CA ILE A 32 6.49 5.53 -8.06
C ILE A 32 6.10 4.03 -8.08
N PRO A 33 5.60 3.46 -9.18
CA PRO A 33 5.22 2.04 -9.22
C PRO A 33 6.43 1.09 -9.18
N GLU A 34 7.58 1.50 -9.72
CA GLU A 34 8.83 0.74 -9.65
C GLU A 34 9.30 0.60 -8.19
N LEU A 35 9.30 1.70 -7.43
CA LEU A 35 9.61 1.71 -6.00
C LEU A 35 8.58 0.92 -5.17
N MET A 36 7.28 1.08 -5.45
CA MET A 36 6.23 0.31 -4.77
C MET A 36 6.36 -1.19 -5.03
N ARG A 37 6.69 -1.61 -6.25
CA ARG A 37 6.93 -3.04 -6.56
C ARG A 37 8.15 -3.57 -5.82
N GLY A 38 9.25 -2.82 -5.81
CA GLY A 38 10.46 -3.21 -5.06
C GLY A 38 10.19 -3.33 -3.55
N LEU A 39 9.55 -2.32 -2.96
CA LEU A 39 9.19 -2.32 -1.54
C LEU A 39 8.19 -3.43 -1.20
N GLY A 40 7.19 -3.64 -2.05
CA GLY A 40 6.17 -4.68 -1.88
C GLY A 40 6.74 -6.10 -1.93
N SER A 41 7.67 -6.37 -2.85
CA SER A 41 8.39 -7.64 -2.89
C SER A 41 9.24 -7.85 -1.62
N GLY A 42 9.96 -6.82 -1.17
CA GLY A 42 10.76 -6.90 0.06
C GLY A 42 9.90 -7.14 1.32
N ILE A 43 8.76 -6.46 1.45
CA ILE A 43 7.82 -6.68 2.55
C ILE A 43 7.22 -8.09 2.49
N LYS A 44 6.94 -8.61 1.29
CA LYS A 44 6.42 -9.97 1.10
C LYS A 44 7.45 -11.01 1.54
N GLU A 45 8.69 -10.91 1.05
CA GLU A 45 9.79 -11.81 1.43
C GLU A 45 10.07 -11.73 2.93
N PHE A 46 10.06 -10.53 3.51
CA PHE A 46 10.23 -10.34 4.96
C PHE A 46 9.10 -11.02 5.76
N LYS A 47 7.85 -10.89 5.31
CA LYS A 47 6.71 -11.55 5.95
C LYS A 47 6.79 -13.07 5.82
N ASP A 48 7.22 -13.58 4.66
CA ASP A 48 7.32 -15.01 4.40
C ASP A 48 8.44 -15.64 5.24
N ALA A 49 9.60 -14.99 5.34
CA ALA A 49 10.69 -15.41 6.24
C ALA A 49 10.30 -15.34 7.72
N ALA A 50 9.63 -14.25 8.15
CA ALA A 50 9.15 -14.10 9.53
C ALA A 50 8.06 -15.13 9.91
N LYS A 51 7.38 -15.73 8.92
CA LYS A 51 6.41 -16.81 9.13
C LYS A 51 7.06 -18.19 9.22
N ASP A 52 8.15 -18.41 8.48
CA ASP A 52 8.89 -19.68 8.49
C ASP A 52 9.65 -19.90 9.80
N ASP A 53 10.06 -18.82 10.48
CA ASP A 53 10.66 -18.86 11.82
C ASP A 53 9.63 -19.08 12.96
N GLN A 54 8.33 -19.10 12.68
CA GLN A 54 7.32 -19.53 13.66
C GLN A 54 6.96 -21.01 13.42
N PRO A 55 7.13 -21.90 14.42
CA PRO A 55 6.79 -23.31 14.26
C PRO A 55 5.30 -23.45 13.92
N ALA A 56 5.04 -23.82 12.67
CA ALA A 56 3.83 -24.38 12.09
C ALA A 56 2.56 -24.34 12.96
N ASN A 57 1.96 -23.16 13.19
CA ASN A 57 0.57 -23.10 13.59
C ASN A 57 -0.11 -21.79 13.20
N SER A 58 -0.25 -21.54 11.89
CA SER A 58 -1.25 -20.61 11.34
C SER A 58 -1.44 -20.87 9.85
N LYS A 59 -1.89 -22.09 9.52
CA LYS A 59 -2.57 -22.36 8.26
C LYS A 59 -4.07 -22.36 8.55
N ASN A 60 -4.62 -21.17 8.76
CA ASN A 60 -6.07 -20.99 8.66
C ASN A 60 -6.36 -19.84 7.69
N GLU A 61 -7.43 -20.06 6.92
CA GLU A 61 -8.15 -19.08 6.10
C GLU A 61 -7.67 -18.85 4.66
N GLN A 62 -7.56 -19.94 3.90
CA GLN A 62 -7.91 -19.90 2.47
C GLN A 62 -8.53 -21.22 1.97
N SER A 63 -9.56 -21.69 2.69
CA SER A 63 -10.57 -22.60 2.15
C SER A 63 -11.93 -22.15 2.66
N GLN A 64 -12.62 -21.29 1.91
CA GLN A 64 -14.08 -21.09 1.99
C GLN A 64 -14.57 -20.20 0.84
N LYS A 65 -14.52 -20.73 -0.38
CA LYS A 65 -15.53 -20.46 -1.42
C LYS A 65 -15.37 -21.53 -2.50
N GLU A 66 -16.49 -22.14 -2.89
CA GLU A 66 -16.64 -23.11 -4.00
C GLU A 66 -16.39 -24.59 -3.71
N GLU A 67 -16.98 -25.17 -2.66
CA GLU A 67 -17.46 -26.56 -2.73
C GLU A 67 -18.48 -26.89 -1.62
N ASN A 68 -19.55 -26.10 -1.44
CA ASN A 68 -20.75 -26.62 -0.76
C ASN A 68 -22.00 -25.76 -1.02
N LYS A 69 -22.66 -26.04 -2.15
CA LYS A 69 -24.11 -25.95 -2.39
C LYS A 69 -24.30 -26.56 -3.78
N LEU A 70 -24.45 -27.89 -3.77
CA LEU A 70 -25.69 -28.58 -4.16
C LEU A 70 -26.05 -28.37 -5.63
#